data_AF-A0A345SS55-F1
#
_entry.id   AF-A0A345SS55-F1
#
_cell.length_a   1.000
_cell.length_b   1.000
_cell.length_c   1.000
_cell.angle_alpha   90.00
_cell.angle_beta   90.00
_cell.angle_gamma   90.00
#
_symmetry.space_group_name_H-M   'P 1'
#
loop_
_entity.id
_entity.type
_entity.pdbx_description
1 polymer ?
#
loop_
_entity_poly.entity_id
_entity_poly.type
_entity_poly.pdbx_seq_one_letter_code
_entity_poly.pdbx_strand_id
1 'polypeptide(L)'
;MNRTQTRPAAEVQVALRGGTPHGAAEYARAKLGPVVGRLREPVLGVRVKLTQGNHPSAARPAVAEVSVDVGGRLVRAHVGAPTMTEAIDLLRDRLAGRLDRVTRRRDTARRTGEPAQRPDRRPRPAEERRIVRRKSFDVAPEPVDEAVFEMEALDHDFRLFTDAATGLDAVVHRTGPAGYHLTRTGPAPKGAAVPAGVPLTVGEVPAPRIEEAEAVRWLELTGLPFVFFADVATGRGAVLYHRYDGHYGLITPAE
;
A
#
# COMPACT_ATOMS: atom_id res chain seq x y z
N MET A 1 9.14 -45.25 -4.58
CA MET A 1 9.90 -44.20 -5.31
C MET A 1 8.95 -43.04 -5.58
N ASN A 2 8.87 -42.08 -4.66
CA ASN A 2 8.00 -40.91 -4.85
C ASN A 2 8.71 -39.90 -5.75
N ARG A 3 8.13 -39.69 -6.94
CA ARG A 3 8.49 -38.60 -7.84
C ARG A 3 8.32 -37.28 -7.09
N THR A 4 9.43 -36.66 -6.72
CA THR A 4 9.48 -35.23 -6.37
C THR A 4 9.02 -34.46 -7.59
N GLN A 5 7.73 -34.08 -7.64
CA GLN A 5 7.26 -33.08 -8.59
C GLN A 5 7.92 -31.77 -8.18
N THR A 6 9.02 -31.43 -8.84
CA THR A 6 9.61 -30.10 -8.78
C THR A 6 8.56 -29.14 -9.33
N ARG A 7 7.81 -28.49 -8.43
CA ARG A 7 6.91 -27.39 -8.80
C ARG A 7 7.73 -26.36 -9.58
N PRO A 8 7.25 -25.86 -10.72
CA PRO A 8 7.93 -24.77 -11.40
C PRO A 8 8.03 -23.60 -10.43
N ALA A 9 9.25 -23.16 -10.14
CA ALA A 9 9.47 -21.93 -9.40
C ALA A 9 8.77 -20.80 -10.16
N ALA A 10 7.92 -20.02 -9.48
CA ALA A 10 7.25 -18.89 -10.10
C ALA A 10 8.30 -18.00 -10.78
N GLU A 11 8.21 -17.84 -12.09
CA GLU A 11 9.18 -17.06 -12.82
C GLU A 11 9.05 -15.58 -12.42
N VAL A 12 10.18 -14.96 -12.07
CA VAL A 12 10.24 -13.54 -11.70
C VAL A 12 10.17 -12.69 -12.97
N GLN A 13 9.00 -12.14 -13.29
CA GLN A 13 8.84 -11.23 -14.41
C GLN A 13 9.37 -9.85 -14.04
N VAL A 14 10.33 -9.33 -14.81
CA VAL A 14 10.92 -8.00 -14.58
C VAL A 14 10.61 -7.08 -15.74
N ALA A 15 9.96 -5.95 -15.45
CA ALA A 15 9.73 -4.87 -16.40
C ALA A 15 10.64 -3.67 -16.08
N LEU A 16 11.30 -3.13 -17.11
CA LEU A 16 12.20 -1.98 -17.00
C LEU A 16 11.57 -0.74 -17.63
N ARG A 17 11.76 0.43 -17.03
CA ARG A 17 11.30 1.73 -17.56
C ARG A 17 12.38 2.80 -17.39
N GLY A 18 12.48 3.69 -18.38
CA GLY A 18 13.51 4.74 -18.42
C GLY A 18 14.91 4.20 -18.69
N GLY A 19 15.95 5.01 -18.45
CA GLY A 19 17.36 4.66 -18.64
C GLY A 19 17.89 3.72 -17.56
N THR A 20 17.23 2.57 -17.34
CA THR A 20 17.63 1.61 -16.32
C THR A 20 18.98 0.97 -16.69
N PRO A 21 19.95 0.82 -15.75
CA PRO A 21 21.26 0.24 -16.04
C PRO A 21 21.19 -1.17 -16.64
N HIS A 22 22.16 -1.48 -17.50
CA HIS A 22 22.36 -2.84 -18.01
C HIS A 22 22.59 -3.82 -16.83
N GLY A 23 22.00 -5.01 -16.91
CA GLY A 23 22.08 -6.02 -15.83
C GLY A 23 21.12 -5.83 -14.65
N ALA A 24 20.36 -4.72 -14.56
CA ALA A 24 19.43 -4.49 -13.44
C ALA A 24 18.36 -5.59 -13.31
N ALA A 25 17.86 -6.13 -14.42
CA ALA A 25 16.89 -7.22 -14.41
C ALA A 25 17.49 -8.52 -13.84
N GLU A 26 18.72 -8.85 -14.24
CA GLU A 26 19.43 -10.03 -13.74
C GLU A 26 19.74 -9.89 -12.25
N TYR A 27 20.24 -8.72 -11.84
CA TYR A 27 20.49 -8.42 -10.43
C TYR A 27 19.22 -8.55 -9.58
N ALA A 28 18.08 -8.01 -10.05
CA ALA A 28 16.80 -8.16 -9.36
C ALA A 28 16.35 -9.62 -9.24
N ARG A 29 16.48 -10.43 -10.30
CA ARG A 29 16.16 -11.87 -10.25
C ARG A 29 17.06 -12.60 -9.25
N ALA A 30 18.36 -12.33 -9.28
CA ALA A 30 19.35 -12.94 -8.38
C ALA A 30 19.09 -12.58 -6.91
N LYS A 31 18.70 -11.34 -6.62
CA LYS A 31 18.43 -10.88 -5.24
C LYS A 31 17.07 -11.31 -4.69
N LEU A 32 16.03 -11.31 -5.52
CA LEU A 32 14.66 -11.60 -5.08
C LEU A 32 14.32 -13.10 -5.10
N GLY A 33 14.96 -13.88 -6.01
CA GLY A 33 14.76 -15.32 -6.11
C GLY A 33 14.93 -16.07 -4.77
N PRO A 34 16.03 -15.84 -4.02
CA PRO A 34 16.24 -16.48 -2.72
C PRO A 34 15.20 -16.10 -1.66
N VAL A 35 14.59 -14.91 -1.74
CA VAL A 35 13.56 -14.49 -0.78
C VAL A 35 12.26 -15.25 -1.05
N VAL A 36 11.84 -15.28 -2.31
CA VAL A 36 10.62 -15.97 -2.75
C VAL A 36 10.75 -17.49 -2.60
N GLY A 37 11.94 -18.05 -2.86
CA GLY A 37 12.20 -19.49 -2.77
C GLY A 37 12.19 -20.06 -1.35
N ARG A 38 12.16 -19.21 -0.30
CA ARG A 38 12.05 -19.65 1.10
C ARG A 38 10.61 -19.84 1.56
N LEU A 39 9.63 -19.38 0.78
CA LEU A 39 8.22 -19.48 1.12
C LEU A 39 7.76 -20.93 1.07
N ARG A 40 6.91 -21.32 2.03
CA ARG A 40 6.34 -22.67 2.08
C ARG A 40 5.09 -22.76 1.21
N GLU A 41 4.34 -21.66 1.18
CA GLU A 41 3.15 -21.45 0.39
C GLU A 41 3.48 -21.35 -1.11
N PRO A 42 2.57 -21.79 -1.99
CA PRO A 42 2.81 -21.71 -3.43
C PRO A 42 2.85 -20.26 -3.89
N VAL A 43 3.91 -19.91 -4.63
CA VAL A 43 4.02 -18.60 -5.27
C VAL A 43 3.36 -18.69 -6.63
N LEU A 44 2.29 -17.92 -6.86
CA LEU A 44 1.51 -17.97 -8.10
C LEU A 44 2.04 -16.99 -9.15
N GLY A 45 2.77 -15.96 -8.73
CA GLY A 45 3.41 -15.02 -9.64
C GLY A 45 4.27 -14.00 -8.93
N VAL A 46 5.33 -13.55 -9.60
CA VAL A 46 6.20 -12.47 -9.13
C VAL A 46 6.37 -11.45 -10.26
N ARG A 47 6.04 -10.20 -9.98
CA ARG A 47 6.20 -9.08 -10.91
C ARG A 47 7.03 -7.98 -10.28
N VAL A 48 8.14 -7.65 -10.92
CA VAL A 48 9.06 -6.59 -10.54
C VAL A 48 8.97 -5.47 -11.59
N LYS A 49 8.90 -4.23 -11.15
CA LYS A 49 9.03 -3.05 -12.01
C LYS A 49 10.19 -2.21 -11.51
N LEU A 50 11.15 -1.95 -12.39
CA LEU A 50 12.28 -1.08 -12.13
C LEU A 50 12.13 0.16 -13.00
N THR A 51 12.17 1.34 -12.39
CA THR A 51 12.01 2.62 -13.08
C THR A 51 13.16 3.54 -12.70
N GLN A 52 13.94 3.96 -13.71
CA GLN A 52 14.91 5.04 -13.55
C GLN A 52 14.26 6.36 -13.95
N GLY A 53 14.12 7.28 -13.00
CA GLY A 53 13.69 8.64 -13.23
C GLY A 53 14.80 9.47 -13.90
N ASN A 54 14.41 10.34 -14.83
CA ASN A 54 15.33 11.23 -15.54
C ASN A 54 15.38 12.64 -14.92
N HIS A 55 14.90 12.80 -13.68
CA HIS A 55 14.80 14.10 -13.03
C HIS A 55 16.01 14.35 -12.12
N PRO A 56 16.84 15.40 -12.39
CA PRO A 56 18.07 15.64 -11.65
C PRO A 56 17.85 16.10 -10.20
N SER A 57 16.66 16.61 -9.86
CA SER A 57 16.32 17.07 -8.51
C SER A 57 15.69 16.01 -7.61
N ALA A 58 15.44 14.80 -8.11
CA ALA A 58 14.91 13.72 -7.29
C ALA A 58 16.03 13.14 -6.41
N ALA A 59 15.83 13.09 -5.09
CA ALA A 59 16.78 12.45 -4.18
C ALA A 59 16.82 10.93 -4.41
N ARG A 60 15.69 10.35 -4.88
CA ARG A 60 15.52 8.92 -5.14
C ARG A 60 15.05 8.65 -6.57
N PRO A 61 15.92 8.83 -7.58
CA PRO A 61 15.54 8.65 -8.98
C PRO A 61 15.33 7.17 -9.34
N ALA A 62 15.94 6.22 -8.63
CA ALA A 62 15.76 4.80 -8.88
C ALA A 62 14.61 4.24 -8.04
N VAL A 63 13.57 3.75 -8.71
CA VAL A 63 12.36 3.21 -8.07
C VAL A 63 12.21 1.73 -8.40
N ALA A 64 11.97 0.92 -7.37
CA ALA A 64 11.78 -0.51 -7.50
C ALA A 64 10.47 -0.93 -6.80
N GLU A 65 9.61 -1.63 -7.54
CA GLU A 65 8.34 -2.18 -7.06
C GLU A 65 8.31 -3.68 -7.30
N VAL A 66 7.84 -4.44 -6.32
CA VAL A 66 7.57 -5.88 -6.46
C VAL A 66 6.16 -6.20 -6.00
N SER A 67 5.51 -7.12 -6.70
CA SER A 67 4.26 -7.76 -6.29
C SER A 67 4.44 -9.27 -6.37
N VAL A 68 4.18 -9.96 -5.27
CA VAL A 68 4.30 -11.41 -5.13
C VAL A 68 2.93 -11.95 -4.74
N ASP A 69 2.41 -12.91 -5.50
CA ASP A 69 1.20 -13.65 -5.13
C ASP A 69 1.62 -14.92 -4.38
N VAL A 70 1.26 -14.98 -3.10
CA VAL A 70 1.54 -16.10 -2.19
C VAL A 70 0.22 -16.79 -1.87
N GLY A 71 -0.07 -17.89 -2.57
CA GLY A 71 -1.29 -18.68 -2.36
C GLY A 71 -2.59 -17.90 -2.55
N GLY A 72 -2.63 -16.93 -3.47
CA GLY A 72 -3.77 -16.06 -3.73
C GLY A 72 -3.71 -14.73 -2.96
N ARG A 73 -2.72 -14.52 -2.09
CA ARG A 73 -2.54 -13.29 -1.31
C ARG A 73 -1.45 -12.42 -1.92
N LEU A 74 -1.80 -11.19 -2.27
CA LEU A 74 -0.87 -10.27 -2.92
C LEU A 74 -0.04 -9.51 -1.89
N VAL A 75 1.28 -9.69 -1.92
CA VAL A 75 2.24 -8.95 -1.11
C VAL A 75 3.02 -8.00 -2.02
N ARG A 76 3.02 -6.72 -1.68
CA ARG A 76 3.70 -5.67 -2.43
C ARG A 76 4.77 -4.99 -1.59
N ALA A 77 5.84 -4.56 -2.23
CA ALA A 77 6.80 -3.62 -1.66
C ALA A 77 7.18 -2.58 -2.71
N HIS A 78 7.35 -1.33 -2.28
CA HIS A 78 7.72 -0.22 -3.15
C HIS A 78 8.78 0.65 -2.46
N VAL A 79 9.89 0.88 -3.15
CA VAL A 79 11.03 1.66 -2.62
C VAL A 79 11.59 2.62 -3.67
N GLY A 80 12.20 3.70 -3.20
CA GLY A 80 13.03 4.60 -3.98
C GLY A 80 14.42 4.73 -3.33
N ALA A 81 15.45 4.85 -4.15
CA ALA A 81 16.83 5.03 -3.71
C ALA A 81 17.64 5.93 -4.67
N PRO A 82 18.80 6.46 -4.24
CA PRO A 82 19.75 7.14 -5.10
C PRO A 82 20.21 6.32 -6.31
N THR A 83 20.40 5.00 -6.15
CA THR A 83 20.88 4.10 -7.22
C THR A 83 19.98 2.89 -7.42
N MET A 84 19.99 2.30 -8.63
CA MET A 84 19.18 1.12 -8.94
C MET A 84 19.59 -0.12 -8.14
N THR A 85 20.89 -0.32 -7.92
CA THR A 85 21.43 -1.40 -7.09
C THR A 85 20.90 -1.29 -5.66
N GLU A 86 21.00 -0.10 -5.07
CA GLU A 86 20.48 0.18 -3.73
C GLU A 86 18.96 -0.01 -3.67
N ALA A 87 18.21 0.47 -4.69
CA ALA A 87 16.77 0.25 -4.76
C ALA A 87 16.41 -1.25 -4.76
N ILE A 88 17.17 -2.08 -5.49
CA ILE A 88 16.95 -3.53 -5.53
C ILE A 88 17.30 -4.19 -4.19
N ASP A 89 18.38 -3.78 -3.53
CA ASP A 89 18.76 -4.30 -2.21
C ASP A 89 17.73 -3.91 -1.13
N LEU A 90 17.27 -2.65 -1.12
CA LEU A 90 16.19 -2.20 -0.24
C LEU A 90 14.87 -2.93 -0.53
N LEU A 91 14.56 -3.17 -1.80
CA LEU A 91 13.37 -3.92 -2.21
C LEU A 91 13.40 -5.36 -1.68
N ARG A 92 14.55 -6.03 -1.74
CA ARG A 92 14.77 -7.36 -1.15
C ARG A 92 14.48 -7.34 0.35
N ASP A 93 15.08 -6.41 1.08
CA ASP A 93 14.96 -6.37 2.54
C ASP A 93 13.52 -6.07 2.98
N ARG A 94 12.87 -5.11 2.30
CA ARG A 94 11.47 -4.76 2.55
C ARG A 94 10.52 -5.91 2.20
N LEU A 95 10.76 -6.63 1.09
CA LEU A 95 9.97 -7.79 0.70
C LEU A 95 10.12 -8.93 1.71
N ALA A 96 11.35 -9.26 2.12
CA ALA A 96 11.61 -10.32 3.10
C ALA A 96 10.87 -10.06 4.41
N GLY A 97 11.01 -8.85 4.99
CA GLY A 97 10.32 -8.49 6.21
C GLY A 97 8.79 -8.50 6.08
N ARG A 98 8.25 -8.23 4.88
CA ARG A 98 6.80 -8.31 4.63
C ARG A 98 6.30 -9.74 4.52
N LEU A 99 7.00 -10.58 3.76
CA LEU A 99 6.65 -11.99 3.61
C LEU A 99 6.72 -12.72 4.94
N ASP A 100 7.71 -12.42 5.79
CA ASP A 100 7.80 -12.96 7.15
C ASP A 100 6.55 -12.59 7.98
N ARG A 101 6.05 -11.35 7.89
CA ARG A 101 4.83 -10.92 8.60
C ARG A 101 3.57 -11.59 8.06
N VAL A 102 3.45 -11.73 6.74
CA VAL A 102 2.27 -12.32 6.10
C VAL A 102 2.17 -13.83 6.38
N THR A 103 3.30 -14.54 6.41
CA THR A 103 3.35 -15.98 6.69
C THR A 103 3.23 -16.30 8.18
N ARG A 104 3.72 -15.44 9.07
CA ARG A 104 3.64 -15.60 10.53
C ARG A 104 2.48 -14.81 11.13
N ARG A 105 1.22 -15.09 10.73
CA ARG A 105 -0.04 -14.42 11.19
C ARG A 105 -0.27 -14.33 12.73
N ARG A 106 0.74 -14.53 13.58
CA ARG A 106 0.64 -14.55 15.06
C ARG A 106 1.67 -13.73 15.84
N ASP A 107 2.70 -13.14 15.23
CA ASP A 107 3.65 -12.30 15.98
C ASP A 107 3.45 -10.82 15.65
N THR A 108 2.39 -10.24 16.20
CA THR A 108 2.24 -8.79 16.27
C THR A 108 3.30 -8.20 17.20
N ALA A 109 3.93 -7.13 16.73
CA ALA A 109 4.79 -6.20 17.45
C ALA A 109 6.20 -6.72 17.80
N ARG A 110 7.14 -6.55 16.86
CA ARG A 110 8.37 -5.77 17.09
C ARG A 110 9.08 -5.49 15.76
N ARG A 111 9.30 -4.19 15.51
CA ARG A 111 10.01 -3.56 14.37
C ARG A 111 9.25 -3.50 13.04
N THR A 112 8.46 -2.44 12.91
CA THR A 112 8.10 -1.87 11.61
C THR A 112 9.34 -1.20 11.01
N GLY A 113 9.70 -1.62 9.80
CA GLY A 113 10.70 -0.92 8.98
C GLY A 113 10.17 0.47 8.63
N GLU A 114 11.06 1.44 8.69
CA GLU A 114 10.81 2.86 8.43
C GLU A 114 10.04 3.09 7.11
N PRO A 115 9.05 4.02 7.09
CA PRO A 115 8.52 4.60 5.84
C PRO A 115 9.58 5.32 5.01
N ALA A 116 10.76 5.55 5.58
CA ALA A 116 11.82 6.41 5.07
C ALA A 116 12.45 5.95 3.75
N GLN A 117 11.93 4.95 3.05
CA GLN A 117 12.46 4.47 1.75
C GLN A 117 11.42 4.51 0.64
N ARG A 118 10.26 5.18 0.83
CA ARG A 118 9.29 5.40 -0.26
C ARG A 118 9.89 6.30 -1.35
N PRO A 119 9.47 6.14 -2.62
CA PRO A 119 9.85 7.08 -3.68
C PRO A 119 9.41 8.50 -3.37
N ASP A 120 10.15 9.46 -3.90
CA ASP A 120 9.77 10.86 -3.82
C ASP A 120 8.53 11.11 -4.68
N ARG A 121 7.60 11.92 -4.18
CA ARG A 121 6.49 12.40 -5.00
C ARG A 121 7.03 13.45 -5.98
N ARG A 122 6.64 13.35 -7.24
CA ARG A 122 7.00 14.36 -8.23
C ARG A 122 6.36 15.70 -7.84
N PRO A 123 7.15 16.79 -7.74
CA PRO A 123 6.59 18.11 -7.50
C PRO A 123 5.72 18.52 -8.69
N ARG A 124 4.55 19.08 -8.40
CA ARG A 124 3.63 19.64 -9.37
C ARG A 124 2.94 20.86 -8.76
N PRO A 125 2.84 22.01 -9.46
CA PRO A 125 2.08 23.16 -8.98
C PRO A 125 0.62 22.79 -8.71
N ALA A 126 0.02 23.31 -7.64
CA ALA A 126 -1.33 22.94 -7.20
C ALA A 126 -2.37 23.13 -8.32
N GLU A 127 -2.24 24.21 -9.08
CA GLU A 127 -3.06 24.60 -10.22
C GLU A 127 -3.05 23.59 -11.39
N GLU A 128 -1.98 22.80 -11.52
CA GLU A 128 -1.84 21.74 -12.53
C GLU A 128 -2.33 20.37 -12.05
N ARG A 129 -2.54 20.19 -10.74
CA ARG A 129 -2.95 18.90 -10.18
C ARG A 129 -4.40 18.60 -10.55
N ARG A 130 -4.67 17.35 -10.88
CA ARG A 130 -5.98 16.84 -11.32
C ARG A 130 -6.16 15.42 -10.80
N ILE A 131 -7.40 14.97 -10.65
CA ILE A 131 -7.69 13.57 -10.34
C ILE A 131 -7.57 12.77 -11.63
N VAL A 132 -6.40 12.16 -11.83
CA VAL A 132 -6.07 11.39 -13.05
C VAL A 132 -6.34 9.89 -12.89
N ARG A 133 -6.62 9.44 -11.66
CA ARG A 133 -6.94 8.04 -11.38
C ARG A 133 -8.14 7.95 -10.45
N ARG A 134 -9.15 7.23 -10.90
CA ARG A 134 -10.27 6.74 -10.06
C ARG A 134 -10.15 5.23 -9.92
N LYS A 135 -10.32 4.72 -8.71
CA LYS A 135 -10.32 3.29 -8.37
C LYS A 135 -11.54 3.01 -7.49
N SER A 136 -12.23 1.90 -7.73
CA SER A 136 -13.25 1.42 -6.80
C SER A 136 -12.66 0.46 -5.76
N PHE A 137 -13.25 0.41 -4.56
CA PHE A 137 -13.00 -0.64 -3.56
C PHE A 137 -14.24 -1.53 -3.40
N ASP A 138 -14.03 -2.76 -2.93
CA ASP A 138 -15.11 -3.71 -2.68
C ASP A 138 -15.91 -3.28 -1.44
N VAL A 139 -17.24 -3.27 -1.55
CA VAL A 139 -18.16 -2.90 -0.48
C VAL A 139 -18.48 -4.06 0.46
N ALA A 140 -17.96 -5.26 0.18
CA ALA A 140 -18.05 -6.39 1.09
C ALA A 140 -17.50 -6.03 2.49
N PRO A 141 -18.27 -6.25 3.57
CA PRO A 141 -17.81 -5.93 4.91
C PRO A 141 -16.56 -6.72 5.31
N GLU A 142 -15.58 -6.03 5.88
CA GLU A 142 -14.27 -6.56 6.27
C GLU A 142 -13.98 -6.22 7.74
N PRO A 143 -13.46 -7.16 8.55
CA PRO A 143 -12.97 -6.88 9.90
C PRO A 143 -11.78 -5.91 9.90
N VAL A 144 -11.69 -5.05 10.92
CA VAL A 144 -10.64 -4.02 11.00
C VAL A 144 -9.21 -4.61 11.03
N ASP A 145 -9.01 -5.74 11.69
CA ASP A 145 -7.73 -6.44 11.75
C ASP A 145 -7.31 -7.02 10.39
N GLU A 146 -8.26 -7.54 9.62
CA GLU A 146 -8.01 -7.97 8.23
C GLU A 146 -7.72 -6.76 7.33
N ALA A 147 -8.45 -5.65 7.50
CA ALA A 147 -8.17 -4.41 6.78
C ALA A 147 -6.75 -3.88 7.05
N VAL A 148 -6.29 -3.92 8.31
CA VAL A 148 -4.90 -3.59 8.67
C VAL A 148 -3.92 -4.56 8.02
N PHE A 149 -4.19 -5.86 8.09
CA PHE A 149 -3.33 -6.88 7.49
C PHE A 149 -3.15 -6.67 5.99
N GLU A 150 -4.25 -6.45 5.27
CA GLU A 150 -4.24 -6.20 3.83
C GLU A 150 -3.57 -4.86 3.47
N MET A 151 -3.79 -3.81 4.26
CA MET A 151 -3.08 -2.53 4.10
C MET A 151 -1.56 -2.73 4.20
N GLU A 152 -1.10 -3.50 5.19
CA GLU A 152 0.30 -3.84 5.38
C GLU A 152 0.86 -4.67 4.21
N ALA A 153 0.12 -5.71 3.80
CA ALA A 153 0.50 -6.63 2.73
C ALA A 153 0.69 -5.90 1.40
N LEU A 154 -0.20 -4.96 1.07
CA LEU A 154 -0.17 -4.17 -0.16
C LEU A 154 0.75 -2.93 -0.10
N ASP A 155 1.41 -2.70 1.02
CA ASP A 155 2.26 -1.53 1.28
C ASP A 155 1.53 -0.19 1.12
N HIS A 156 0.26 -0.17 1.51
CA HIS A 156 -0.55 1.04 1.49
C HIS A 156 -0.36 1.86 2.77
N ASP A 157 -0.50 3.18 2.66
CA ASP A 157 -0.48 4.09 3.81
C ASP A 157 -1.83 4.08 4.55
N PHE A 158 -2.90 3.77 3.82
CA PHE A 158 -4.26 3.68 4.29
C PHE A 158 -5.00 2.55 3.54
N ARG A 159 -6.10 2.08 4.10
CA ARG A 159 -7.08 1.23 3.43
C ARG A 159 -8.49 1.73 3.71
N LEU A 160 -9.25 1.93 2.65
CA LEU A 160 -10.69 2.19 2.66
C LEU A 160 -11.43 0.86 2.53
N PHE A 161 -12.41 0.62 3.41
CA PHE A 161 -13.19 -0.62 3.50
C PHE A 161 -14.54 -0.34 4.16
N THR A 162 -15.46 -1.31 4.13
CA THR A 162 -16.68 -1.28 4.95
C THR A 162 -16.46 -2.08 6.22
N ASP A 163 -16.55 -1.44 7.40
CA ASP A 163 -16.28 -2.08 8.69
C ASP A 163 -17.35 -3.11 9.04
N ALA A 164 -16.99 -4.38 9.09
CA ALA A 164 -17.91 -5.49 9.39
C ALA A 164 -18.65 -5.34 10.73
N ALA A 165 -18.08 -4.66 11.72
CA ALA A 165 -18.72 -4.48 13.02
C ALA A 165 -19.80 -3.38 13.01
N THR A 166 -19.71 -2.42 12.09
CA THR A 166 -20.57 -1.22 12.10
C THR A 166 -21.37 -1.01 10.82
N GLY A 167 -20.99 -1.67 9.73
CA GLY A 167 -21.53 -1.44 8.38
C GLY A 167 -21.13 -0.09 7.79
N LEU A 168 -20.30 0.69 8.49
CA LEU A 168 -19.87 2.01 8.04
C LEU A 168 -18.64 1.91 7.17
N ASP A 169 -18.56 2.74 6.13
CA ASP A 169 -17.31 2.92 5.42
C ASP A 169 -16.28 3.55 6.35
N ALA A 170 -15.06 3.03 6.30
CA ALA A 170 -14.01 3.36 7.22
C ALA A 170 -12.64 3.37 6.53
N VAL A 171 -11.75 4.18 7.08
CA VAL A 171 -10.33 4.18 6.71
C VAL A 171 -9.50 3.82 7.91
N VAL A 172 -8.64 2.83 7.74
CA VAL A 172 -7.51 2.60 8.64
C VAL A 172 -6.24 3.12 7.99
N HIS A 173 -5.38 3.79 8.75
CA HIS A 173 -4.08 4.25 8.30
C HIS A 173 -3.03 4.12 9.39
N ARG A 174 -1.75 4.17 9.02
CA ARG A 174 -0.65 4.16 10.00
C ARG A 174 -0.56 5.47 10.77
N THR A 175 -0.25 5.38 12.06
CA THR A 175 0.02 6.53 12.93
C THR A 175 1.24 6.23 13.80
N GLY A 176 2.31 7.00 13.60
CA GLY A 176 3.59 6.76 14.27
C GLY A 176 4.22 5.41 13.89
N PRO A 177 5.23 4.94 14.65
CA PRO A 177 5.99 3.73 14.29
C PRO A 177 5.17 2.45 14.34
N ALA A 178 4.25 2.31 15.30
CA ALA A 178 3.58 1.04 15.58
C ALA A 178 2.06 1.12 15.66
N GLY A 179 1.46 2.31 15.54
CA GLY A 179 0.03 2.48 15.72
C GLY A 179 -0.75 2.56 14.41
N TYR A 180 -2.05 2.36 14.52
CA TYR A 180 -3.03 2.58 13.46
C TYR A 180 -4.11 3.51 13.97
N HIS A 181 -4.72 4.27 13.07
CA HIS A 181 -5.89 5.09 13.37
C HIS A 181 -7.04 4.70 12.45
N LEU A 182 -8.23 4.54 13.03
CA LEU A 182 -9.47 4.20 12.33
C LEU A 182 -10.44 5.38 12.37
N THR A 183 -10.87 5.84 11.21
CA THR A 183 -11.93 6.85 11.06
C THR A 183 -13.10 6.24 10.30
N ARG A 184 -14.34 6.54 10.69
CA ARG A 184 -15.58 6.05 10.05
C ARG A 184 -16.40 7.20 9.50
N THR A 185 -17.28 6.94 8.54
CA THR A 185 -18.20 7.97 8.00
C THR A 185 -19.31 8.39 8.96
N GLY A 186 -19.59 7.59 9.99
CA GLY A 186 -20.62 7.86 10.99
C GLY A 186 -20.19 7.48 12.40
N PRO A 187 -20.99 7.82 13.42
CA PRO A 187 -20.74 7.39 14.78
C PRO A 187 -20.90 5.87 14.89
N ALA A 188 -19.94 5.21 15.52
CA ALA A 188 -20.04 3.78 15.78
C ALA A 188 -21.15 3.52 16.84
N PRO A 189 -21.94 2.45 16.70
CA PRO A 189 -22.87 2.04 17.74
C PRO A 189 -22.14 1.72 19.05
N LYS A 190 -22.80 1.96 20.19
CA LYS A 190 -22.23 1.62 21.51
C LYS A 190 -21.88 0.14 21.56
N GLY A 191 -20.65 -0.18 21.96
CA GLY A 191 -20.17 -1.56 22.06
C GLY A 191 -19.70 -2.17 20.74
N ALA A 192 -19.54 -1.38 19.67
CA ALA A 192 -18.90 -1.85 18.44
C ALA A 192 -17.54 -2.48 18.74
N ALA A 193 -17.34 -3.70 18.26
CA ALA A 193 -16.13 -4.47 18.51
C ALA A 193 -14.91 -3.75 17.92
N VAL A 194 -13.85 -3.65 18.73
CA VAL A 194 -12.52 -3.21 18.29
C VAL A 194 -11.59 -4.41 18.47
N PRO A 195 -10.86 -4.84 17.43
CA PRO A 195 -10.04 -6.03 17.51
C PRO A 195 -8.97 -5.89 18.60
N ALA A 196 -8.91 -6.88 19.50
CA ALA A 196 -7.85 -6.98 20.49
C ALA A 196 -6.53 -7.41 19.82
N GLY A 197 -5.42 -6.72 20.12
CA GLY A 197 -4.08 -7.09 19.63
C GLY A 197 -3.57 -6.24 18.46
N VAL A 198 -4.40 -5.38 17.87
CA VAL A 198 -3.94 -4.33 16.95
C VAL A 198 -3.80 -3.03 17.75
N PRO A 199 -2.63 -2.37 17.74
CA PRO A 199 -2.44 -1.06 18.38
C PRO A 199 -3.21 0.02 17.60
N LEU A 200 -4.52 0.08 17.85
CA LEU A 200 -5.49 0.85 17.08
C LEU A 200 -6.11 1.96 17.93
N THR A 201 -6.05 3.18 17.43
CA THR A 201 -6.80 4.33 17.95
C THR A 201 -8.04 4.53 17.09
N VAL A 202 -9.21 4.59 17.71
CA VAL A 202 -10.48 4.86 17.02
C VAL A 202 -10.78 6.35 17.11
N GLY A 203 -10.95 7.00 15.96
CA GLY A 203 -11.36 8.39 15.88
C GLY A 203 -12.78 8.58 16.41
N GLU A 204 -12.95 9.54 17.31
CA GLU A 204 -14.26 9.86 17.91
C GLU A 204 -15.15 10.67 16.96
N VAL A 205 -14.52 11.46 16.09
CA VAL A 205 -15.20 12.33 15.13
C VAL A 205 -15.38 11.59 13.80
N PRO A 206 -16.62 11.50 13.27
CA PRO A 206 -16.86 10.94 11.95
C PRO A 206 -16.15 11.72 10.84
N ALA A 207 -15.94 11.06 9.70
CA ALA A 207 -15.40 11.70 8.52
C ALA A 207 -16.29 12.88 8.10
N PRO A 208 -15.69 14.01 7.69
CA PRO A 208 -16.45 15.16 7.21
C PRO A 208 -17.30 14.76 6.00
N ARG A 209 -18.51 15.30 5.91
CA ARG A 209 -19.39 15.10 4.75
C ARG A 209 -19.23 16.26 3.78
N ILE A 210 -18.51 16.04 2.68
CA ILE A 210 -18.09 17.09 1.73
C ILE A 210 -18.10 16.58 0.29
N GLU A 211 -18.01 17.50 -0.67
CA GLU A 211 -17.87 17.17 -2.10
C GLU A 211 -16.40 16.88 -2.47
N GLU A 212 -16.19 16.15 -3.58
CA GLU A 212 -14.85 15.88 -4.15
C GLU A 212 -14.01 17.17 -4.31
N ALA A 213 -14.62 18.25 -4.80
CA ALA A 213 -13.94 19.53 -5.00
C ALA A 213 -13.46 20.16 -3.68
N GLU A 214 -14.19 19.94 -2.59
CA GLU A 214 -13.79 20.41 -1.26
C GLU A 214 -12.70 19.54 -0.65
N ALA A 215 -12.76 18.23 -0.85
CA ALA A 215 -11.69 17.31 -0.44
C ALA A 215 -10.35 17.67 -1.11
N VAL A 216 -10.35 18.11 -2.37
CA VAL A 216 -9.16 18.63 -3.05
C VAL A 216 -8.61 19.87 -2.35
N ARG A 217 -9.47 20.83 -2.00
CA ARG A 217 -9.05 22.04 -1.27
C ARG A 217 -8.44 21.68 0.09
N TRP A 218 -9.04 20.75 0.82
CA TRP A 218 -8.54 20.30 2.11
C TRP A 218 -7.18 19.62 2.01
N LEU A 219 -7.00 18.74 1.01
CA LEU A 219 -5.74 18.05 0.80
C LEU A 219 -4.59 19.05 0.54
N GLU A 220 -4.85 20.06 -0.29
CA GLU A 220 -3.87 21.11 -0.59
C GLU A 220 -3.57 22.02 0.60
N LEU A 221 -4.60 22.44 1.36
CA LEU A 221 -4.43 23.35 2.50
C LEU A 221 -3.72 22.68 3.68
N THR A 222 -4.00 21.41 3.92
CA THR A 222 -3.47 20.68 5.09
C THR A 222 -2.12 20.01 4.80
N GLY A 223 -1.79 19.76 3.53
CA GLY A 223 -0.60 19.00 3.14
C GLY A 223 -0.62 17.55 3.61
N LEU A 224 -1.78 17.04 4.03
CA LEU A 224 -1.94 15.65 4.45
C LEU A 224 -1.66 14.69 3.30
N PRO A 225 -1.22 13.45 3.57
CA PRO A 225 -0.98 12.47 2.50
C PRO A 225 -2.27 12.04 1.78
N PHE A 226 -3.42 12.12 2.46
CA PHE A 226 -4.74 11.82 1.94
C PHE A 226 -5.83 12.52 2.77
N VAL A 227 -7.04 12.60 2.23
CA VAL A 227 -8.27 13.03 2.90
C VAL A 227 -9.31 11.92 2.77
N PHE A 228 -9.84 11.47 3.90
CA PHE A 228 -11.00 10.59 3.96
C PHE A 228 -12.26 11.42 4.28
N PHE A 229 -13.32 11.22 3.52
CA PHE A 229 -14.57 11.96 3.65
C PHE A 229 -15.78 11.08 3.31
N ALA A 230 -16.95 11.46 3.79
CA ALA A 230 -18.23 10.95 3.30
C ALA A 230 -18.69 11.83 2.14
N ASP A 231 -18.85 11.25 0.96
CA ASP A 231 -19.32 11.97 -0.22
C ASP A 231 -20.77 12.44 -0.01
N VAL A 232 -21.05 13.72 -0.28
CA VAL A 232 -22.38 14.29 -0.02
C VAL A 232 -23.49 13.63 -0.85
N ALA A 233 -23.18 13.25 -2.09
CA ALA A 233 -24.16 12.73 -3.05
C ALA A 233 -24.54 11.28 -2.73
N THR A 234 -23.55 10.46 -2.38
CA THR A 234 -23.74 9.02 -2.15
C THR A 234 -23.86 8.65 -0.66
N GLY A 235 -23.38 9.51 0.24
CA GLY A 235 -23.23 9.20 1.67
C GLY A 235 -22.13 8.18 1.97
N ARG A 236 -21.41 7.71 0.94
CA ARG A 236 -20.38 6.67 1.06
C ARG A 236 -19.00 7.27 1.32
N GLY A 237 -18.13 6.48 1.91
CA GLY A 237 -16.75 6.85 2.19
C GLY A 237 -15.90 6.92 0.92
N ALA A 238 -15.13 7.98 0.78
CA ALA A 238 -14.18 8.19 -0.32
C ALA A 238 -12.82 8.68 0.20
N VAL A 239 -11.75 8.32 -0.49
CA VAL A 239 -10.38 8.77 -0.17
C VAL A 239 -9.73 9.45 -1.35
N LEU A 240 -9.34 10.71 -1.16
CA LEU A 240 -8.50 11.47 -2.08
C LEU A 240 -7.04 11.44 -1.57
N TYR A 241 -6.06 11.17 -2.43
CA TYR A 241 -4.65 11.08 -2.04
C TYR A 241 -3.67 11.58 -3.10
N HIS A 242 -2.47 11.96 -2.67
CA HIS A 242 -1.37 12.30 -3.59
C HIS A 242 -0.75 11.06 -4.22
N ARG A 243 -0.67 11.05 -5.56
CA ARG A 243 0.07 10.05 -6.32
C ARG A 243 1.54 10.43 -6.44
N TYR A 244 2.38 9.45 -6.74
CA TYR A 244 3.81 9.67 -6.98
C TYR A 244 4.09 10.49 -8.26
N ASP A 245 3.16 10.59 -9.20
CA ASP A 245 3.27 11.42 -10.40
C ASP A 245 2.89 12.90 -10.18
N GLY A 246 2.58 13.27 -8.94
CA GLY A 246 2.22 14.63 -8.53
C GLY A 246 0.74 14.97 -8.71
N HIS A 247 -0.06 14.09 -9.34
CA HIS A 247 -1.51 14.25 -9.44
C HIS A 247 -2.24 13.60 -8.26
N TYR A 248 -3.57 13.61 -8.27
CA TYR A 248 -4.38 12.93 -7.27
C TYR A 248 -4.95 11.62 -7.77
N GLY A 249 -5.16 10.70 -6.82
CA GLY A 249 -6.02 9.55 -6.99
C GLY A 249 -7.25 9.67 -6.09
N LEU A 250 -8.37 9.17 -6.56
CA LEU A 250 -9.60 9.05 -5.80
C LEU A 250 -10.00 7.57 -5.71
N ILE A 251 -10.35 7.14 -4.51
CA ILE A 251 -10.93 5.83 -4.25
C ILE A 251 -12.37 6.01 -3.77
N THR A 252 -13.31 5.38 -4.46
CA THR A 252 -14.75 5.38 -4.12
C THR A 252 -15.25 3.94 -4.02
N PRO A 253 -16.43 3.69 -3.42
CA PRO A 253 -17.01 2.36 -3.43
C PRO A 253 -17.31 1.89 -4.85
N ALA A 254 -17.26 0.58 -5.08
CA ALA A 254 -17.83 0.00 -6.29
C ALA A 254 -19.35 0.23 -6.32
N GLU A 255 -19.89 0.46 -7.52
CA GLU A 255 -21.33 0.51 -7.80
C GLU A 255 -21.98 -0.87 -7.67
#